data_AF-A0A0F8GK23-F1
#
_entry.id   AF-A0A0F8GK23-F1
#
_cell.length_a   1.000
_cell.length_b   1.000
_cell.length_c   1.000
_cell.angle_alpha   90.00
_cell.angle_beta   90.00
_cell.angle_gamma   90.00
#
_symmetry.space_group_name_H-M   'P 1'
#
loop_
_entity.id
_entity.type
_entity.pdbx_description
1 polymer ?
#
loop_
_entity_poly.entity_id
_entity_poly.type
_entity_poly.pdbx_seq_one_letter_code
_entity_poly.pdbx_strand_id
1 'polypeptide(L)'
;MSRNKIMINMLLLTMLVGIALIPAVSAATNNENSDIMNNIDFDKTSLKFNEILDNFETVTTNTTAFLNDIPDGQVTLKISGQKFQLDLQEIDIVSDDAIIITENGSRMPAPKISTYKGTVVGKENSSVLLTVADDVIIGQINVGDKSYFIEQTPITYNEKIVHVVYSSDAIKDRKILVYNTDGDDVKAAQEGLSTSSLDPAQISTLLLSLPVVDIMACYDEEFDLEFSSPNAEMQNILAGVESIFSLANVDLNIKSYTYYSTIPNDEACEVLSDFASIAANDRDSTNSDLAFLFTGKEMTGSDIGCARVFNGNSGQAYAVGQMVSAGYINSYQATSLQKIILTAHELGHNFGATHDEAYSWDSGLSHYYTVMWTPFMGSIFPNYMQDEFSNLNDHGDSSHNNILYIVANKNTIAGFQ
;
A
#
# COMPACT_ATOMS: atom_id res chain seq x y z
N MET A 1 -6.15 -24.05 -82.72
CA MET A 1 -7.00 -24.25 -81.53
C MET A 1 -6.13 -24.69 -80.36
N SER A 2 -6.13 -23.89 -79.28
CA SER A 2 -5.76 -24.22 -77.88
C SER A 2 -4.31 -24.64 -77.54
N ARG A 3 -3.50 -23.69 -77.02
CA ARG A 3 -2.98 -23.53 -75.61
C ARG A 3 -1.85 -24.51 -75.21
N ASN A 4 -0.82 -24.18 -74.42
CA ASN A 4 -0.28 -22.98 -73.76
C ASN A 4 1.06 -23.42 -73.10
N LYS A 5 2.10 -22.58 -73.13
CA LYS A 5 2.81 -22.01 -71.94
C LYS A 5 4.22 -21.53 -72.32
N ILE A 6 4.44 -20.25 -72.06
CA ILE A 6 5.67 -19.49 -72.17
C ILE A 6 6.28 -19.41 -70.76
N MET A 7 7.60 -19.53 -70.65
CA MET A 7 8.38 -18.87 -69.60
C MET A 7 9.65 -18.29 -70.22
N ILE A 8 9.78 -16.97 -70.12
CA ILE A 8 10.94 -16.16 -70.48
C ILE A 8 11.57 -15.71 -69.15
N ASN A 9 12.85 -16.01 -68.92
CA ASN A 9 13.63 -15.44 -67.82
C ASN A 9 14.45 -14.26 -68.34
N MET A 10 14.33 -13.15 -67.62
CA MET A 10 14.83 -11.83 -67.97
C MET A 10 16.14 -11.53 -67.22
N LEU A 11 17.05 -10.83 -67.90
CA LEU A 11 18.30 -10.24 -67.42
C LEU A 11 18.12 -9.40 -66.13
N LEU A 12 19.07 -9.48 -65.19
CA LEU A 12 19.26 -8.48 -64.14
C LEU A 12 20.64 -7.82 -64.25
N LEU A 13 20.63 -6.49 -64.29
CA LEU A 13 21.76 -5.58 -64.41
C LEU A 13 22.23 -5.20 -63.00
N THR A 14 23.51 -5.38 -62.69
CA THR A 14 24.15 -4.98 -61.43
C THR A 14 24.54 -3.50 -61.45
N MET A 15 24.17 -2.73 -60.40
CA MET A 15 24.70 -1.39 -60.15
C MET A 15 25.21 -1.28 -58.70
N LEU A 16 26.50 -0.96 -58.57
CA LEU A 16 27.21 -0.62 -57.33
C LEU A 16 26.79 0.78 -56.85
N VAL A 17 26.54 0.95 -55.56
CA VAL A 17 26.66 2.26 -54.87
C VAL A 17 27.40 2.03 -53.55
N GLY A 18 28.51 2.76 -53.39
CA GLY A 18 29.41 2.68 -52.24
C GLY A 18 28.87 3.40 -51.00
N ILE A 19 29.09 2.78 -49.84
CA ILE A 19 28.80 3.36 -48.52
C ILE A 19 30.06 4.09 -48.05
N ALA A 20 29.95 5.41 -47.87
CA ALA A 20 30.95 6.20 -47.19
C ALA A 20 30.81 6.01 -45.67
N LEU A 21 31.85 5.48 -45.04
CA LEU A 21 31.98 5.42 -43.58
C LEU A 21 32.43 6.80 -43.07
N ILE A 22 31.56 7.47 -42.32
CA ILE A 22 31.96 8.62 -41.49
C ILE A 22 32.27 8.06 -40.10
N PRO A 23 33.48 8.29 -39.55
CA PRO A 23 33.77 7.92 -38.17
C PRO A 23 32.95 8.82 -37.24
N ALA A 24 32.00 8.23 -36.52
CA ALA A 24 31.33 8.92 -35.42
C ALA A 24 32.36 9.18 -34.32
N VAL A 25 32.74 10.44 -34.17
CA VAL A 25 33.40 10.93 -32.98
C VAL A 25 32.39 10.78 -31.86
N SER A 26 32.65 9.85 -30.94
CA SER A 26 31.97 9.78 -29.65
C SER A 26 32.26 11.07 -28.90
N ALA A 27 31.36 12.04 -29.03
CA ALA A 27 31.22 13.08 -28.04
C ALA A 27 30.56 12.41 -26.84
N ALA A 28 31.37 12.02 -25.86
CA ALA A 28 30.90 11.78 -24.51
C ALA A 28 30.32 13.09 -24.00
N THR A 29 29.03 13.30 -24.23
CA THR A 29 28.24 14.25 -23.46
C THR A 29 28.16 13.68 -22.06
N ASN A 30 28.93 14.25 -21.14
CA ASN A 30 28.70 14.11 -19.71
C ASN A 30 27.22 14.41 -19.44
N ASN A 31 26.43 13.35 -19.23
CA ASN A 31 25.01 13.49 -18.96
C ASN A 31 24.87 13.91 -17.50
N GLU A 32 24.24 15.04 -17.26
CA GLU A 32 23.97 15.56 -15.92
C GLU A 32 23.17 14.53 -15.11
N ASN A 33 23.67 14.19 -13.90
CA ASN A 33 22.97 13.53 -12.78
C ASN A 33 21.93 12.43 -13.11
N SER A 34 22.40 11.18 -13.25
CA SER A 34 21.57 9.97 -13.34
C SER A 34 21.14 9.42 -11.96
N ASP A 35 21.02 10.27 -10.94
CA ASP A 35 20.61 9.81 -9.60
C ASP A 35 19.11 9.50 -9.60
N ILE A 36 18.71 8.45 -8.88
CA ILE A 36 17.30 8.04 -8.76
C ILE A 36 16.47 9.10 -8.04
N MET A 37 17.04 9.73 -7.00
CA MET A 37 16.41 10.79 -6.23
C MET A 37 17.13 12.11 -6.50
N ASN A 38 16.41 13.10 -7.02
CA ASN A 38 16.97 14.39 -7.40
C ASN A 38 16.40 15.47 -6.49
N ASN A 39 17.21 16.00 -5.59
CA ASN A 39 16.83 17.13 -4.73
C ASN A 39 16.41 18.33 -5.57
N ILE A 40 15.30 18.95 -5.17
CA ILE A 40 14.78 20.17 -5.77
C ILE A 40 14.75 21.29 -4.75
N ASP A 41 15.03 22.52 -5.20
CA ASP A 41 14.80 23.72 -4.41
C ASP A 41 13.32 24.09 -4.54
N PHE A 42 12.55 23.77 -3.50
CA PHE A 42 11.10 23.92 -3.45
C PHE A 42 10.68 24.60 -2.15
N ASP A 43 9.67 25.47 -2.21
CA ASP A 43 9.13 26.13 -1.01
C ASP A 43 8.35 25.12 -0.14
N LYS A 44 9.08 24.55 0.82
CA LYS A 44 8.56 23.57 1.79
C LYS A 44 7.39 24.09 2.62
N THR A 45 7.27 25.42 2.80
CA THR A 45 6.19 25.99 3.63
C THR A 45 4.81 25.86 3.00
N SER A 46 4.76 25.61 1.68
CA SER A 46 3.53 25.35 0.94
C SER A 46 3.02 23.92 1.06
N LEU A 47 3.82 22.98 1.60
CA LEU A 47 3.45 21.58 1.74
C LEU A 47 2.83 21.30 3.12
N LYS A 48 1.75 20.54 3.16
CA LYS A 48 1.11 20.08 4.41
C LYS A 48 2.08 19.34 5.33
N PHE A 49 3.10 18.70 4.78
CA PHE A 49 4.17 18.03 5.52
C PHE A 49 4.91 18.96 6.49
N ASN A 50 4.97 20.27 6.19
CA ASN A 50 5.55 21.26 7.10
C ASN A 50 4.77 21.41 8.41
N GLU A 51 3.52 20.96 8.49
CA GLU A 51 2.74 20.94 9.73
C GLU A 51 3.17 19.81 10.65
N ILE A 52 3.54 18.65 10.08
CA ILE A 52 3.81 17.40 10.81
C ILE A 52 5.30 17.02 10.91
N LEU A 53 6.18 17.62 10.11
CA LEU A 53 7.62 17.33 10.08
C LEU A 53 8.47 18.55 10.46
N ASP A 54 9.46 18.35 11.33
CA ASP A 54 10.48 19.35 11.68
C ASP A 54 11.49 19.57 10.54
N ASN A 55 11.75 18.53 9.75
CA ASN A 55 12.63 18.61 8.60
C ASN A 55 12.29 17.54 7.56
N PHE A 56 12.47 17.85 6.28
CA PHE A 56 12.32 16.90 5.19
C PHE A 56 13.02 17.41 3.92
N GLU A 57 13.34 16.51 3.01
CA GLU A 57 13.84 16.81 1.67
C GLU A 57 12.69 16.81 0.66
N THR A 58 12.80 17.63 -0.37
CA THR A 58 11.90 17.62 -1.52
C THR A 58 12.67 17.12 -2.73
N VAL A 59 12.17 16.10 -3.39
CA VAL A 59 12.85 15.46 -4.52
C VAL A 59 11.89 15.22 -5.70
N THR A 60 12.47 15.04 -6.88
CA THR A 60 11.81 14.37 -8.01
C THR A 60 12.52 13.05 -8.29
N THR A 61 11.80 12.08 -8.85
CA THR A 61 12.33 10.74 -9.08
C THR A 61 12.78 10.54 -10.53
N ASN A 62 13.68 9.58 -10.72
CA ASN A 62 14.06 9.02 -12.00
C ASN A 62 13.79 7.51 -11.98
N THR A 63 12.54 7.16 -12.28
CA THR A 63 12.03 5.78 -12.30
C THR A 63 12.75 4.91 -13.33
N THR A 64 13.18 5.50 -14.46
CA THR A 64 13.99 4.80 -15.46
C THR A 64 15.35 4.39 -14.90
N ALA A 65 16.02 5.27 -14.16
CA ALA A 65 17.27 4.93 -13.50
C ALA A 65 17.08 3.82 -12.47
N PHE A 66 15.99 3.89 -11.68
CA PHE A 66 15.65 2.83 -10.73
C PHE A 66 15.45 1.47 -11.42
N LEU A 67 14.63 1.43 -12.47
CA LEU A 67 14.32 0.19 -13.19
C LEU A 67 15.52 -0.39 -13.94
N ASN A 68 16.52 0.43 -14.28
CA ASN A 68 17.77 -0.05 -14.88
C ASN A 68 18.70 -0.73 -13.85
N ASP A 69 18.60 -0.38 -12.57
CA ASP A 69 19.40 -0.97 -11.48
C ASP A 69 18.77 -2.29 -10.96
N ILE A 70 17.46 -2.47 -11.10
CA ILE A 70 16.72 -3.65 -10.60
C ILE A 70 17.22 -5.01 -11.14
N PRO A 71 17.58 -5.18 -12.42
CA PRO A 71 18.04 -6.49 -12.93
C PRO A 71 19.27 -7.05 -12.20
N ASP A 72 20.09 -6.19 -11.59
CA ASP A 72 21.25 -6.60 -10.78
C ASP A 72 20.87 -6.91 -9.31
N GLY A 73 19.58 -6.78 -8.95
CA GLY A 73 19.01 -6.93 -7.60
C GLY A 73 19.45 -5.83 -6.63
N GLN A 74 20.42 -5.00 -7.00
CA GLN A 74 21.06 -4.02 -6.14
C GLN A 74 20.77 -2.59 -6.60
N VAL A 75 19.95 -1.88 -5.83
CA VAL A 75 19.61 -0.47 -6.09
C VAL A 75 20.32 0.43 -5.10
N THR A 76 20.84 1.56 -5.57
CA THR A 76 21.43 2.58 -4.70
C THR A 76 20.52 3.79 -4.58
N LEU A 77 19.93 4.02 -3.40
CA LEU A 77 19.18 5.24 -3.10
C LEU A 77 20.01 6.20 -2.25
N LYS A 78 19.89 7.50 -2.56
CA LYS A 78 20.41 8.59 -1.73
C LYS A 78 19.22 9.36 -1.16
N ILE A 79 18.97 9.24 0.13
CA ILE A 79 17.86 9.91 0.83
C ILE A 79 18.34 10.46 2.16
N SER A 80 17.89 11.65 2.55
CA SER A 80 18.28 12.29 3.82
C SER A 80 19.80 12.40 4.00
N GLY A 81 20.52 12.72 2.91
CA GLY A 81 21.98 12.77 2.87
C GLY A 81 22.71 11.42 3.07
N GLN A 82 21.98 10.31 3.19
CA GLN A 82 22.52 8.96 3.38
C GLN A 82 22.41 8.12 2.11
N LYS A 83 23.37 7.21 1.93
CA LYS A 83 23.39 6.27 0.81
C LYS A 83 22.99 4.88 1.31
N PHE A 84 21.91 4.34 0.75
CA PHE A 84 21.46 2.99 1.00
C PHE A 84 21.73 2.12 -0.23
N GLN A 85 22.41 1.00 -0.01
CA GLN A 85 22.49 -0.09 -0.99
C GLN A 85 21.42 -1.10 -0.61
N LEU A 86 20.47 -1.29 -1.50
CA LEU A 86 19.28 -2.11 -1.29
C LEU A 86 19.43 -3.40 -2.07
N ASP A 87 19.12 -4.52 -1.45
CA ASP A 87 18.93 -5.81 -2.11
C ASP A 87 17.42 -6.05 -2.22
N LEU A 88 16.89 -6.01 -3.44
CA LEU A 88 15.45 -5.93 -3.72
C LEU A 88 14.97 -7.11 -4.56
N GLN A 89 13.78 -7.58 -4.22
CA GLN A 89 13.01 -8.55 -4.99
C GLN A 89 11.63 -7.96 -5.30
N GLU A 90 11.20 -8.07 -6.55
CA GLU A 90 9.83 -7.72 -6.95
C GLU A 90 8.85 -8.70 -6.29
N ILE A 91 7.74 -8.16 -5.81
CA ILE A 91 6.62 -8.92 -5.26
C ILE A 91 5.34 -8.62 -6.04
N ASP A 92 4.52 -9.65 -6.20
CA ASP A 92 3.24 -9.56 -6.89
C ASP A 92 2.14 -9.30 -5.85
N ILE A 93 1.54 -8.12 -5.89
CA ILE A 93 0.42 -7.70 -5.05
C ILE A 93 -0.79 -7.25 -5.89
N VAL A 94 -0.71 -7.41 -7.21
CA VAL A 94 -1.72 -7.01 -8.18
C VAL A 94 -1.91 -8.15 -9.16
N SER A 95 -3.15 -8.53 -9.47
CA SER A 95 -3.40 -9.56 -10.47
C SER A 95 -2.86 -9.15 -11.85
N ASP A 96 -2.34 -10.13 -12.60
CA ASP A 96 -1.97 -9.95 -14.02
C ASP A 96 -3.13 -9.41 -14.89
N ASP A 97 -4.37 -9.72 -14.53
CA ASP A 97 -5.59 -9.30 -15.20
C ASP A 97 -6.31 -8.14 -14.48
N ALA A 98 -5.64 -7.46 -13.54
CA ALA A 98 -6.23 -6.36 -12.80
C ALA A 98 -6.71 -5.24 -13.72
N ILE A 99 -7.83 -4.62 -13.33
CA ILE A 99 -8.46 -3.55 -14.10
C ILE A 99 -8.65 -2.29 -13.25
N ILE A 100 -8.76 -1.16 -13.94
CA ILE A 100 -9.36 0.06 -13.38
C ILE A 100 -10.83 0.11 -13.80
N ILE A 101 -11.70 0.44 -12.85
CA ILE A 101 -13.08 0.86 -13.06
C ILE A 101 -13.15 2.37 -12.82
N THR A 102 -13.40 3.12 -13.89
CA THR A 102 -13.56 4.59 -13.81
C THR A 102 -14.99 4.96 -13.41
N GLU A 103 -15.23 6.21 -13.02
CA GLU A 103 -16.56 6.72 -12.63
C GLU A 103 -17.70 6.36 -13.60
N ASN A 104 -17.46 6.42 -14.91
CA ASN A 104 -18.48 6.10 -15.92
C ASN A 104 -18.70 4.59 -16.16
N GLY A 105 -18.07 3.73 -15.35
CA GLY A 105 -18.08 2.28 -15.46
C GLY A 105 -17.17 1.69 -16.54
N SER A 106 -16.32 2.50 -17.18
CA SER A 106 -15.35 2.00 -18.15
C SER A 106 -14.29 1.14 -17.46
N ARG A 107 -13.94 0.04 -18.13
CA ARG A 107 -12.94 -0.93 -17.68
C ARG A 107 -11.71 -0.86 -18.58
N MET A 108 -10.54 -0.72 -17.98
CA MET A 108 -9.26 -0.75 -18.68
C MET A 108 -8.22 -1.53 -17.89
N PRO A 109 -7.16 -2.06 -18.52
CA PRO A 109 -6.07 -2.69 -17.79
C PRO A 109 -5.49 -1.74 -16.74
N ALA A 110 -5.16 -2.28 -15.56
CA ALA A 110 -4.46 -1.51 -14.53
C ALA A 110 -3.09 -1.04 -15.03
N PRO A 111 -2.60 0.13 -14.57
CA PRO A 111 -1.27 0.63 -14.90
C PRO A 111 -0.22 -0.33 -14.40
N LYS A 112 0.92 -0.37 -15.11
CA LYS A 112 2.07 -1.15 -14.64
C LYS A 112 2.72 -0.43 -13.46
N ILE A 113 2.54 -1.01 -12.28
CA ILE A 113 3.15 -0.54 -11.04
C ILE A 113 3.85 -1.74 -10.41
N SER A 114 5.16 -1.60 -10.15
CA SER A 114 5.97 -2.66 -9.55
C SER A 114 6.18 -2.37 -8.07
N THR A 115 6.11 -3.41 -7.24
CA THR A 115 6.41 -3.29 -5.81
C THR A 115 7.55 -4.22 -5.44
N TYR A 116 8.45 -3.74 -4.59
CA TYR A 116 9.68 -4.41 -4.23
C TYR A 116 9.81 -4.50 -2.72
N LYS A 117 10.19 -5.68 -2.23
CA LYS A 117 10.61 -5.90 -0.85
C LYS A 117 12.08 -6.26 -0.79
N GLY A 118 12.72 -5.99 0.34
CA GLY A 118 14.13 -6.31 0.47
C GLY A 118 14.77 -5.86 1.76
N THR A 119 16.10 -5.75 1.72
CA THR A 119 16.93 -5.36 2.88
C THR A 119 17.99 -4.35 2.48
N VAL A 120 18.63 -3.73 3.47
CA VAL A 120 19.80 -2.87 3.24
C VAL A 120 21.07 -3.73 3.38
N VAL A 121 21.90 -3.73 2.34
CA VAL A 121 23.13 -4.52 2.26
C VAL A 121 24.04 -4.22 3.46
N GLY A 122 24.43 -5.28 4.18
CA GLY A 122 25.32 -5.18 5.34
C GLY A 122 24.66 -4.60 6.60
N LYS A 123 23.32 -4.47 6.63
CA LYS A 123 22.56 -4.06 7.81
C LYS A 123 21.63 -5.18 8.26
N GLU A 124 22.00 -5.82 9.36
CA GLU A 124 21.10 -6.71 10.10
C GLU A 124 19.86 -5.93 10.57
N ASN A 125 18.71 -6.59 10.66
CA ASN A 125 17.43 -6.00 11.05
C ASN A 125 17.07 -4.75 10.21
N SER A 126 17.10 -4.92 8.90
CA SER A 126 16.62 -3.92 7.96
C SER A 126 15.53 -4.49 7.07
N SER A 127 14.59 -3.64 6.67
CA SER A 127 13.55 -3.97 5.71
C SER A 127 13.32 -2.81 4.76
N VAL A 128 12.92 -3.14 3.54
CA VAL A 128 12.62 -2.17 2.48
C VAL A 128 11.31 -2.58 1.85
N LEU A 129 10.43 -1.59 1.64
CA LEU A 129 9.24 -1.70 0.80
C LEU A 129 9.22 -0.48 -0.11
N LEU A 130 9.21 -0.69 -1.43
CA LEU A 130 9.16 0.38 -2.42
C LEU A 130 8.14 0.05 -3.51
N THR A 131 7.30 1.01 -3.85
CA THR A 131 6.40 0.93 -5.00
C THR A 131 6.81 1.97 -6.04
N VAL A 132 6.89 1.52 -7.30
CA VAL A 132 7.38 2.30 -8.43
C VAL A 132 6.36 2.29 -9.55
N ALA A 133 5.93 3.48 -9.96
CA ALA A 133 5.15 3.70 -11.18
C ALA A 133 5.95 4.57 -12.17
N ASP A 134 5.29 5.14 -13.18
CA ASP A 134 5.98 5.90 -14.24
C ASP A 134 6.75 7.12 -13.70
N ASP A 135 6.21 7.86 -12.73
CA ASP A 135 6.77 9.10 -12.19
C ASP A 135 6.84 9.15 -10.66
N VAL A 136 6.47 8.06 -9.98
CA VAL A 136 6.56 7.95 -8.51
C VAL A 136 7.45 6.80 -8.06
N ILE A 137 8.20 7.06 -6.98
CA ILE A 137 8.82 6.04 -6.14
C ILE A 137 8.40 6.40 -4.72
N ILE A 138 7.64 5.52 -4.08
CA ILE A 138 7.16 5.71 -2.70
C ILE A 138 7.48 4.49 -1.86
N GLY A 139 7.42 4.63 -0.54
CA GLY A 139 7.60 3.53 0.40
C GLY A 139 8.50 3.86 1.57
N GLN A 140 9.11 2.84 2.16
CA GLN A 140 9.87 2.96 3.40
C GLN A 140 11.12 2.08 3.44
N ILE A 141 12.12 2.56 4.17
CA ILE A 141 13.36 1.85 4.49
C ILE A 141 13.52 1.88 6.01
N ASN A 142 13.55 0.71 6.64
CA ASN A 142 13.76 0.53 8.06
C ASN A 142 15.17 0.00 8.32
N VAL A 143 15.91 0.62 9.25
CA VAL A 143 17.24 0.18 9.68
C VAL A 143 17.34 0.34 11.20
N GLY A 144 17.28 -0.78 11.93
CA GLY A 144 17.13 -0.73 13.38
C GLY A 144 15.89 0.07 13.78
N ASP A 145 16.03 0.99 14.74
CA ASP A 145 14.90 1.79 15.28
C ASP A 145 14.56 3.03 14.42
N LYS A 146 15.18 3.19 13.25
CA LYS A 146 14.99 4.36 12.38
C LYS A 146 14.38 3.96 11.05
N SER A 147 13.33 4.68 10.68
CA SER A 147 12.64 4.54 9.41
C SER A 147 12.89 5.77 8.55
N TYR A 148 12.94 5.57 7.24
CA TYR A 148 13.01 6.60 6.22
C TYR A 148 11.85 6.40 5.27
N PHE A 149 11.12 7.46 4.99
CA PHE A 149 9.89 7.45 4.20
C PHE A 149 10.07 8.27 2.93
N ILE A 150 9.44 7.82 1.86
CA ILE A 150 9.32 8.53 0.59
C ILE A 150 7.82 8.59 0.29
N GLU A 151 7.26 9.79 0.37
CA GLU A 151 5.84 10.03 0.12
C GLU A 151 5.67 10.97 -1.08
N GLN A 152 4.60 10.78 -1.84
CA GLN A 152 4.22 11.66 -2.94
C GLN A 152 3.42 12.87 -2.44
N THR A 153 3.31 13.89 -3.28
CA THR A 153 2.45 15.06 -3.07
C THR A 153 1.60 15.29 -4.31
N PRO A 154 0.50 16.06 -4.23
CA PRO A 154 -0.29 16.41 -5.41
C PRO A 154 0.38 17.49 -6.28
N ILE A 155 1.59 17.95 -5.93
CA ILE A 155 2.28 19.07 -6.56
C ILE A 155 3.34 18.57 -7.52
N THR A 156 3.50 19.27 -8.65
CA THR A 156 4.56 19.00 -9.63
C THR A 156 5.61 20.11 -9.68
N TYR A 157 6.83 19.73 -10.00
CA TYR A 157 7.97 20.61 -10.29
C TYR A 157 8.60 20.18 -11.62
N ASN A 158 8.58 21.07 -12.61
CA ASN A 158 9.00 20.77 -13.99
C ASN A 158 8.32 19.50 -14.55
N GLU A 159 6.98 19.43 -14.43
CA GLU A 159 6.14 18.32 -14.91
C GLU A 159 6.40 16.97 -14.23
N LYS A 160 7.19 16.94 -13.15
CA LYS A 160 7.41 15.73 -12.32
C LYS A 160 6.78 15.88 -10.96
N ILE A 161 6.24 14.79 -10.41
CA ILE A 161 5.68 14.77 -9.06
C ILE A 161 6.76 15.09 -8.03
N VAL A 162 6.45 16.03 -7.14
CA VAL A 162 7.27 16.34 -5.96
C VAL A 162 7.02 15.27 -4.91
N HIS A 163 8.11 14.69 -4.42
CA HIS A 163 8.11 13.75 -3.31
C HIS A 163 8.71 14.40 -2.07
N VAL A 164 8.22 13.98 -0.91
CA VAL A 164 8.75 14.34 0.41
C VAL A 164 9.51 13.14 0.97
N VAL A 165 10.75 13.38 1.37
CA VAL A 165 11.63 12.36 1.93
C VAL A 165 12.03 12.78 3.34
N TYR A 166 11.78 11.92 4.30
CA TYR A 166 12.03 12.22 5.72
C TYR A 166 12.34 10.97 6.52
N SER A 167 12.82 11.15 7.74
CA SER A 167 13.05 10.07 8.68
C SER A 167 12.11 10.15 9.88
N SER A 168 11.91 9.03 10.58
CA SER A 168 10.97 8.93 11.70
C SER A 168 11.24 9.95 12.82
N ASP A 169 12.51 10.32 13.04
CA ASP A 169 12.94 11.35 14.00
C ASP A 169 12.65 12.79 13.56
N ALA A 170 12.23 13.00 12.32
CA ALA A 170 11.79 14.30 11.83
C ALA A 170 10.28 14.53 12.03
N ILE A 171 9.53 13.51 12.47
CA ILE A 171 8.12 13.69 12.83
C ILE A 171 8.05 14.53 14.11
N LYS A 172 7.27 15.61 14.08
CA LYS A 172 7.16 16.52 15.21
C LYS A 172 6.59 15.83 16.43
N ASP A 173 7.24 16.03 17.56
CA ASP A 173 6.63 15.81 18.86
C ASP A 173 5.38 16.68 18.97
N ARG A 174 4.26 16.03 19.27
CA ARG A 174 2.96 16.71 19.36
C ARG A 174 2.26 16.31 20.64
N LYS A 175 1.58 17.28 21.23
CA LYS A 175 0.70 17.01 22.36
C LYS A 175 -0.60 16.42 21.82
N ILE A 176 -0.72 15.10 21.90
CA ILE A 176 -1.98 14.40 21.64
C ILE A 176 -2.95 14.77 22.76
N LEU A 177 -4.10 15.34 22.40
CA LEU A 177 -5.18 15.71 23.32
C LEU A 177 -6.43 14.87 23.10
N VAL A 178 -6.58 14.33 21.90
CA VAL A 178 -7.69 13.49 21.49
C VAL A 178 -7.07 12.27 20.82
N TYR A 179 -7.52 11.09 21.24
CA TYR A 179 -7.14 9.86 20.58
C TYR A 179 -8.24 9.47 19.62
N ASN A 180 -7.85 9.17 18.37
CA ASN A 180 -8.77 8.64 17.38
C ASN A 180 -9.15 7.20 17.71
N THR A 181 -10.33 6.80 17.29
CA THR A 181 -10.86 5.44 17.39
C THR A 181 -11.21 4.95 16.01
N ASP A 182 -11.80 3.78 15.94
CA ASP A 182 -12.43 3.19 14.78
C ASP A 182 -13.88 2.87 15.16
N GLY A 183 -14.73 2.73 14.15
CA GLY A 183 -16.09 2.22 14.32
C GLY A 183 -16.21 0.79 13.81
N ASP A 184 -17.13 0.02 14.39
CA ASP A 184 -17.45 -1.32 13.92
C ASP A 184 -18.95 -1.50 13.61
N ASP A 185 -19.28 -1.88 12.38
CA ASP A 185 -20.67 -2.19 11.99
C ASP A 185 -21.00 -3.63 12.37
N VAL A 186 -21.36 -3.83 13.64
CA VAL A 186 -21.79 -5.13 14.17
C VAL A 186 -23.21 -5.46 13.70
N LYS A 187 -23.33 -6.01 12.49
CA LYS A 187 -24.59 -6.61 12.03
C LYS A 187 -24.74 -8.00 12.64
N ALA A 188 -25.55 -8.09 13.69
CA ALA A 188 -26.06 -9.28 14.38
C ALA A 188 -25.33 -10.60 14.03
N ALA A 189 -24.50 -11.07 14.97
CA ALA A 189 -23.68 -12.27 14.83
C ALA A 189 -24.43 -13.46 14.21
N GLN A 190 -23.96 -13.92 13.05
CA GLN A 190 -23.83 -15.37 12.89
C GLN A 190 -22.59 -15.78 13.67
N GLU A 191 -22.70 -16.87 14.43
CA GLU A 191 -21.61 -17.43 15.22
C GLU A 191 -20.38 -17.64 14.33
N GLY A 192 -19.47 -16.67 14.29
CA GLY A 192 -18.11 -16.90 13.84
C GLY A 192 -17.54 -18.06 14.63
N LEU A 193 -16.66 -18.85 14.03
CA LEU A 193 -15.95 -19.92 14.76
C LEU A 193 -15.29 -19.29 15.98
N SER A 194 -15.82 -19.57 17.17
CA SER A 194 -15.16 -19.16 18.41
C SER A 194 -13.80 -19.83 18.42
N THR A 195 -12.74 -19.03 18.41
CA THR A 195 -11.35 -19.51 18.43
C THR A 195 -11.09 -20.42 19.63
N SER A 196 -11.81 -20.21 20.74
CA SER A 196 -11.81 -21.07 21.93
C SER A 196 -12.28 -22.51 21.70
N SER A 197 -12.89 -22.80 20.54
CA SER A 197 -13.39 -24.13 20.15
C SER A 197 -12.49 -24.89 19.18
N LEU A 198 -11.44 -24.25 18.64
CA LEU A 198 -10.50 -24.87 17.71
C LEU A 198 -9.44 -25.69 18.47
N ASP A 199 -9.25 -26.95 18.06
CA ASP A 199 -8.16 -27.77 18.58
C ASP A 199 -6.83 -27.51 17.83
N PRO A 200 -5.66 -27.86 18.42
CA PRO A 200 -4.36 -27.62 17.80
C PRO A 200 -4.16 -28.28 16.42
N ALA A 201 -4.83 -29.39 16.14
CA ALA A 201 -4.72 -30.08 14.86
C ALA A 201 -5.52 -29.34 13.77
N GLN A 202 -6.68 -28.78 14.11
CA GLN A 202 -7.44 -27.90 13.23
C GLN A 202 -6.65 -26.63 12.90
N ILE A 203 -6.06 -25.97 13.92
CA ILE A 203 -5.22 -24.78 13.72
C ILE A 203 -4.04 -25.12 12.79
N SER A 204 -3.35 -26.23 13.05
CA SER A 204 -2.24 -26.68 12.20
C SER A 204 -2.69 -26.89 10.75
N THR A 205 -3.88 -27.43 10.54
CA THR A 205 -4.43 -27.65 9.19
C THR A 205 -4.75 -26.31 8.49
N LEU A 206 -5.33 -25.35 9.20
CA LEU A 206 -5.64 -24.02 8.68
C LEU A 206 -4.39 -23.21 8.35
N LEU A 207 -3.32 -23.37 9.15
CA LEU A 207 -2.03 -22.75 8.87
C LEU A 207 -1.36 -23.32 7.60
N LEU A 208 -1.71 -24.53 7.16
CA LEU A 208 -1.18 -25.08 5.91
C LEU A 208 -1.86 -24.51 4.66
N SER A 209 -3.02 -23.86 4.79
CA SER A 209 -3.61 -23.15 3.65
C SER A 209 -2.98 -21.77 3.50
N LEU A 210 -2.81 -21.34 2.24
CA LEU A 210 -2.35 -20.01 1.86
C LEU A 210 -3.33 -19.48 0.83
N PRO A 211 -4.54 -19.05 1.26
CA PRO A 211 -5.50 -18.47 0.33
C PRO A 211 -4.97 -17.12 -0.17
N VAL A 212 -5.25 -16.84 -1.44
CA VAL A 212 -5.18 -15.49 -2.01
C VAL A 212 -6.54 -14.84 -1.78
N VAL A 213 -6.54 -13.65 -1.19
CA VAL A 213 -7.73 -12.83 -0.97
C VAL A 213 -7.70 -11.67 -1.95
N ASP A 214 -8.64 -11.66 -2.88
CA ASP A 214 -8.74 -10.66 -3.93
C ASP A 214 -9.43 -9.39 -3.41
N ILE A 215 -8.75 -8.25 -3.50
CA ILE A 215 -9.20 -6.95 -2.97
C ILE A 215 -9.58 -6.02 -4.12
N MET A 216 -10.77 -5.44 -4.04
CA MET A 216 -11.14 -4.25 -4.78
C MET A 216 -10.67 -3.00 -4.02
N ALA A 217 -9.57 -2.41 -4.47
CA ALA A 217 -9.02 -1.19 -3.90
C ALA A 217 -9.80 0.02 -4.45
N CYS A 218 -10.53 0.71 -3.57
CA CYS A 218 -11.41 1.81 -3.95
C CYS A 218 -10.89 3.13 -3.43
N TYR A 219 -11.13 4.21 -4.15
CA TYR A 219 -10.75 5.56 -3.72
C TYR A 219 -11.77 6.60 -4.19
N ASP A 220 -11.82 7.73 -3.49
CA ASP A 220 -12.73 8.83 -3.77
C ASP A 220 -12.02 10.07 -4.36
N GLU A 221 -12.80 11.10 -4.70
CA GLU A 221 -12.31 12.36 -5.25
C GLU A 221 -11.29 13.01 -4.31
N GLU A 222 -11.55 13.00 -3.00
CA GLU A 222 -10.64 13.55 -2.00
C GLU A 222 -9.30 12.80 -1.98
N PHE A 223 -9.30 11.48 -2.14
CA PHE A 223 -8.07 10.69 -2.25
C PHE A 223 -7.31 10.99 -3.56
N ASP A 224 -8.03 11.11 -4.68
CA ASP A 224 -7.45 11.44 -5.99
C ASP A 224 -6.78 12.83 -5.99
N LEU A 225 -7.37 13.80 -5.27
CA LEU A 225 -6.80 15.12 -5.08
C LEU A 225 -5.57 15.15 -4.16
N GLU A 226 -5.43 14.16 -3.29
CA GLU A 226 -4.34 14.08 -2.33
C GLU A 226 -3.09 13.39 -2.91
N PHE A 227 -3.28 12.34 -3.72
CA PHE A 227 -2.19 11.52 -4.24
C PHE A 227 -2.12 11.61 -5.77
N SER A 228 -1.03 12.17 -6.32
CA SER A 228 -0.86 12.26 -7.78
C SER A 228 -0.86 10.91 -8.49
N SER A 229 -0.51 9.83 -7.80
CA SER A 229 -0.67 8.45 -8.25
C SER A 229 -1.45 7.63 -7.21
N PRO A 230 -2.80 7.66 -7.25
CA PRO A 230 -3.66 6.98 -6.29
C PRO A 230 -3.44 5.47 -6.25
N ASN A 231 -3.28 4.86 -7.43
CA ASN A 231 -3.08 3.42 -7.57
C ASN A 231 -1.75 2.97 -6.96
N ALA A 232 -0.68 3.75 -7.14
CA ALA A 232 0.60 3.45 -6.51
C ALA A 232 0.51 3.56 -4.98
N GLU A 233 -0.21 4.57 -4.46
CA GLU A 233 -0.41 4.75 -3.02
C GLU A 233 -1.14 3.55 -2.41
N MET A 234 -2.29 3.16 -2.97
CA MET A 234 -3.07 2.00 -2.50
C MET A 234 -2.25 0.71 -2.58
N GLN A 235 -1.48 0.51 -3.66
CA GLN A 235 -0.61 -0.64 -3.82
C GLN A 235 0.50 -0.70 -2.77
N ASN A 236 1.14 0.44 -2.49
CA ASN A 236 2.18 0.54 -1.46
C ASN A 236 1.61 0.25 -0.05
N ILE A 237 0.42 0.78 0.26
CA ILE A 237 -0.25 0.51 1.54
C ILE A 237 -0.57 -0.98 1.67
N LEU A 238 -1.23 -1.59 0.67
CA LEU A 238 -1.61 -3.00 0.72
C LEU A 238 -0.41 -3.96 0.73
N ALA A 239 0.70 -3.61 0.07
CA ALA A 239 1.93 -4.38 0.18
C ALA A 239 2.56 -4.33 1.58
N GLY A 240 2.37 -3.21 2.29
CA GLY A 240 2.68 -3.10 3.72
C GLY A 240 1.79 -4.01 4.55
N VAL A 241 0.48 -3.94 4.34
CA VAL A 241 -0.53 -4.75 5.03
C VAL A 241 -0.31 -6.24 4.83
N GLU A 242 0.03 -6.68 3.62
CA GLU A 242 0.31 -8.09 3.35
C GLU A 242 1.42 -8.64 4.25
N SER A 243 2.42 -7.83 4.59
CA SER A 243 3.47 -8.22 5.55
C SER A 243 2.89 -8.55 6.94
N ILE A 244 1.88 -7.80 7.37
CA ILE A 244 1.20 -7.96 8.68
C ILE A 244 0.36 -9.25 8.68
N PHE A 245 -0.30 -9.54 7.56
CA PHE A 245 -1.14 -10.73 7.39
C PHE A 245 -0.35 -12.01 7.11
N SER A 246 0.92 -11.90 6.71
CA SER A 246 1.78 -13.04 6.37
C SER A 246 1.92 -14.07 7.50
N LEU A 247 1.90 -13.65 8.78
CA LEU A 247 1.92 -14.57 9.93
C LEU A 247 0.69 -15.49 9.99
N ALA A 248 -0.44 -15.07 9.40
CA ALA A 248 -1.64 -15.89 9.27
C ALA A 248 -1.64 -16.74 7.99
N ASN A 249 -0.58 -16.70 7.16
CA ASN A 249 -0.53 -17.31 5.83
C ASN A 249 -1.75 -16.88 4.99
N VAL A 250 -1.86 -15.57 4.74
CA VAL A 250 -2.85 -14.96 3.83
C VAL A 250 -2.10 -14.12 2.82
N ASP A 251 -2.29 -14.40 1.54
CA ASP A 251 -1.78 -13.56 0.46
C ASP A 251 -2.87 -12.56 0.08
N LEU A 252 -2.58 -11.26 0.16
CA LEU A 252 -3.48 -10.22 -0.32
C LEU A 252 -3.14 -9.88 -1.75
N ASN A 253 -4.14 -9.65 -2.59
CA ASN A 253 -3.91 -9.34 -3.98
C ASN A 253 -4.93 -8.30 -4.49
N ILE A 254 -4.48 -7.28 -5.20
CA ILE A 254 -5.36 -6.26 -5.78
C ILE A 254 -5.93 -6.80 -7.08
N LYS A 255 -7.25 -6.97 -7.11
CA LYS A 255 -7.99 -7.44 -8.29
C LYS A 255 -8.46 -6.30 -9.18
N SER A 256 -8.76 -5.16 -8.57
CA SER A 256 -9.15 -3.97 -9.32
C SER A 256 -8.95 -2.70 -8.51
N TYR A 257 -8.80 -1.60 -9.23
CA TYR A 257 -8.84 -0.24 -8.71
C TYR A 257 -10.15 0.41 -9.14
N THR A 258 -10.90 1.00 -8.20
CA THR A 258 -12.21 1.60 -8.51
C THR A 258 -12.32 3.00 -7.97
N TYR A 259 -12.65 3.94 -8.84
CA TYR A 259 -12.85 5.35 -8.49
C TYR A 259 -14.33 5.68 -8.29
N TYR A 260 -14.65 6.32 -7.16
CA TYR A 260 -15.98 6.84 -6.85
C TYR A 260 -15.93 8.35 -6.64
N SER A 261 -16.56 9.12 -7.52
CA SER A 261 -16.55 10.59 -7.43
C SER A 261 -17.22 11.17 -6.20
N THR A 262 -18.15 10.43 -5.58
CA THR A 262 -18.78 10.89 -4.34
C THR A 262 -19.19 9.69 -3.49
N ILE A 263 -18.68 9.68 -2.26
CA ILE A 263 -19.23 8.88 -1.17
C ILE A 263 -19.96 9.84 -0.23
N PRO A 264 -21.28 9.70 -0.01
CA PRO A 264 -22.02 10.55 0.92
C PRO A 264 -21.55 10.35 2.38
N ASN A 265 -21.97 11.29 3.25
CA ASN A 265 -21.65 11.35 4.67
C ASN A 265 -20.15 11.50 4.98
N ASP A 266 -19.86 11.87 6.23
CA ASP A 266 -18.50 12.07 6.72
C ASP A 266 -18.21 11.32 8.03
N GLU A 267 -19.23 10.74 8.69
CA GLU A 267 -19.05 9.85 9.84
C GLU A 267 -18.66 8.44 9.38
N ALA A 268 -17.62 7.84 9.99
CA ALA A 268 -16.94 6.65 9.47
C ALA A 268 -17.86 5.49 9.06
N CYS A 269 -18.78 5.06 9.92
CA CYS A 269 -19.67 3.94 9.62
C CYS A 269 -20.86 4.28 8.70
N GLU A 270 -21.20 5.57 8.56
CA GLU A 270 -22.13 6.03 7.53
C GLU A 270 -21.46 6.01 6.15
N VAL A 271 -20.21 6.50 6.06
CA VAL A 271 -19.36 6.39 4.87
C VAL A 271 -19.21 4.92 4.44
N LEU A 272 -18.91 4.02 5.37
CA LEU A 272 -18.86 2.57 5.11
C LEU A 272 -20.18 2.04 4.53
N SER A 273 -21.31 2.45 5.10
CA SER A 273 -22.63 2.00 4.68
C SER A 273 -22.95 2.43 3.25
N ASP A 274 -22.62 3.68 2.90
CA ASP A 274 -22.79 4.19 1.54
C ASP A 274 -21.84 3.54 0.56
N PHE A 275 -20.55 3.44 0.91
CA PHE A 275 -19.54 2.76 0.11
C PHE A 275 -19.97 1.33 -0.22
N ALA A 276 -20.35 0.54 0.80
CA ALA A 276 -20.78 -0.84 0.59
C ALA A 276 -22.03 -0.94 -0.30
N SER A 277 -22.93 0.05 -0.26
CA SER A 277 -24.10 0.09 -1.15
C SER A 277 -23.72 0.41 -2.60
N ILE A 278 -22.79 1.33 -2.81
CA ILE A 278 -22.36 1.77 -4.14
C ILE A 278 -21.48 0.70 -4.80
N ALA A 279 -20.54 0.14 -4.04
CA ALA A 279 -19.49 -0.76 -4.53
C ALA A 279 -19.94 -2.22 -4.71
N ALA A 280 -21.16 -2.59 -4.29
CA ALA A 280 -21.60 -3.98 -4.31
C ALA A 280 -21.54 -4.63 -5.70
N ASN A 281 -22.06 -3.95 -6.73
CA ASN A 281 -22.04 -4.49 -8.09
C ASN A 281 -20.62 -4.58 -8.67
N ASP A 282 -19.74 -3.63 -8.34
CA ASP A 282 -18.37 -3.61 -8.83
C ASP A 282 -17.54 -4.73 -8.18
N ARG A 283 -17.70 -4.93 -6.86
CA ARG A 283 -17.04 -6.03 -6.14
C ARG A 283 -17.44 -7.38 -6.71
N ASP A 284 -18.75 -7.63 -6.86
CA ASP A 284 -19.25 -8.89 -7.41
C ASP A 284 -18.79 -9.09 -8.86
N SER A 285 -18.80 -8.03 -9.68
CA SER A 285 -18.41 -8.15 -11.10
C SER A 285 -16.90 -8.22 -11.35
N THR A 286 -16.08 -7.91 -10.34
CA THR A 286 -14.62 -8.12 -10.37
C THR A 286 -14.21 -9.43 -9.72
N ASN A 287 -15.15 -10.16 -9.13
CA ASN A 287 -14.91 -11.34 -8.28
C ASN A 287 -13.94 -11.04 -7.14
N SER A 288 -14.07 -9.87 -6.52
CA SER A 288 -13.23 -9.50 -5.38
C SER A 288 -13.84 -10.05 -4.08
N ASP A 289 -13.02 -10.66 -3.25
CA ASP A 289 -13.38 -11.19 -1.93
C ASP A 289 -13.66 -10.07 -0.92
N LEU A 290 -12.90 -8.98 -0.99
CA LEU A 290 -13.03 -7.81 -0.13
C LEU A 290 -13.06 -6.51 -0.95
N ALA A 291 -13.66 -5.47 -0.40
CA ALA A 291 -13.62 -4.12 -0.94
C ALA A 291 -13.19 -3.13 0.15
N PHE A 292 -12.16 -2.34 -0.13
CA PHE A 292 -11.61 -1.37 0.80
C PHE A 292 -11.66 0.02 0.20
N LEU A 293 -12.25 0.99 0.90
CA LEU A 293 -12.22 2.39 0.50
C LEU A 293 -11.07 3.13 1.21
N PHE A 294 -10.09 3.56 0.43
CA PHE A 294 -9.04 4.48 0.81
C PHE A 294 -9.57 5.91 0.58
N THR A 295 -10.11 6.53 1.63
CA THR A 295 -10.75 7.86 1.50
C THR A 295 -9.78 8.99 1.85
N GLY A 296 -9.79 10.04 1.04
CA GLY A 296 -9.08 11.30 1.34
C GLY A 296 -9.86 12.23 2.27
N LYS A 297 -11.07 11.85 2.70
CA LYS A 297 -11.88 12.62 3.63
C LYS A 297 -11.28 12.63 5.03
N GLU A 298 -11.30 13.79 5.67
CA GLU A 298 -11.20 13.87 7.12
C GLU A 298 -12.58 13.55 7.71
N MET A 299 -12.74 12.35 8.25
CA MET A 299 -13.98 11.89 8.84
C MET A 299 -14.37 12.75 10.05
N THR A 300 -15.67 12.96 10.23
CA THR A 300 -16.19 13.67 11.40
C THR A 300 -16.29 12.72 12.59
N GLY A 301 -16.20 13.28 13.80
CA GLY A 301 -16.15 12.47 15.03
C GLY A 301 -14.72 12.10 15.44
N SER A 302 -14.58 10.97 16.15
CA SER A 302 -13.28 10.43 16.56
C SER A 302 -12.79 9.29 15.68
N ASP A 303 -13.69 8.69 14.89
CA ASP A 303 -13.44 7.48 14.14
C ASP A 303 -12.70 7.81 12.83
N ILE A 304 -11.57 7.13 12.59
CA ILE A 304 -10.73 7.30 11.39
C ILE A 304 -10.92 6.14 10.40
N GLY A 305 -11.76 5.18 10.72
CA GLY A 305 -12.07 4.02 9.92
C GLY A 305 -13.31 3.33 10.43
N CYS A 306 -13.90 2.50 9.58
CA CYS A 306 -14.95 1.59 10.01
C CYS A 306 -14.97 0.35 9.13
N ALA A 307 -15.27 -0.79 9.74
CA ALA A 307 -15.37 -2.06 9.04
C ALA A 307 -16.62 -2.86 9.42
N ARG A 308 -17.06 -3.69 8.48
CA ARG A 308 -18.08 -4.70 8.76
C ARG A 308 -17.45 -5.91 9.42
N VAL A 309 -17.92 -6.26 10.62
CA VAL A 309 -17.35 -7.34 11.42
C VAL A 309 -17.69 -8.70 10.82
N PHE A 310 -16.70 -9.58 10.75
CA PHE A 310 -16.87 -10.94 10.24
C PHE A 310 -18.03 -11.68 10.92
N ASN A 311 -18.89 -12.27 10.09
CA ASN A 311 -19.90 -13.25 10.52
C ASN A 311 -20.05 -14.41 9.50
N GLY A 312 -19.08 -14.57 8.60
CA GLY A 312 -19.11 -15.57 7.53
C GLY A 312 -19.98 -15.23 6.31
N ASN A 313 -20.67 -14.08 6.31
CA ASN A 313 -21.43 -13.61 5.14
C ASN A 313 -20.60 -12.64 4.29
N SER A 314 -20.64 -12.78 2.96
CA SER A 314 -19.93 -11.86 2.03
C SER A 314 -20.44 -10.42 2.09
N GLY A 315 -21.60 -10.17 2.69
CA GLY A 315 -22.05 -8.82 3.05
C GLY A 315 -21.15 -8.11 4.05
N GLN A 316 -20.22 -8.80 4.73
CA GLN A 316 -19.24 -8.22 5.65
C GLN A 316 -17.91 -7.85 4.98
N ALA A 317 -17.80 -7.99 3.67
CA ALA A 317 -16.54 -7.81 2.93
C ALA A 317 -16.18 -6.33 2.63
N TYR A 318 -16.49 -5.41 3.54
CA TYR A 318 -16.32 -3.97 3.32
C TYR A 318 -15.64 -3.31 4.51
N ALA A 319 -14.70 -2.42 4.19
CA ALA A 319 -13.99 -1.57 5.14
C ALA A 319 -13.68 -0.21 4.50
N VAL A 320 -13.51 0.81 5.33
CA VAL A 320 -13.06 2.14 4.94
C VAL A 320 -12.01 2.65 5.93
N GLY A 321 -10.99 3.34 5.43
CA GLY A 321 -10.00 4.01 6.27
C GLY A 321 -9.66 5.41 5.73
N GLN A 322 -9.53 6.38 6.63
CA GLN A 322 -9.08 7.72 6.35
C GLN A 322 -7.57 7.75 6.03
N MET A 323 -7.20 8.35 4.90
CA MET A 323 -5.81 8.39 4.41
C MET A 323 -5.14 9.76 4.56
N VAL A 324 -5.81 10.68 5.26
CA VAL A 324 -5.32 12.02 5.60
C VAL A 324 -5.26 12.22 7.12
N SER A 325 -4.48 13.19 7.58
CA SER A 325 -4.34 13.50 9.01
C SER A 325 -5.68 13.85 9.63
N ALA A 326 -5.97 13.34 10.83
CA ALA A 326 -7.16 13.73 11.60
C ALA A 326 -6.95 15.07 12.34
N GLY A 327 -5.87 15.80 12.05
CA GLY A 327 -5.58 17.12 12.61
C GLY A 327 -4.53 17.13 13.72
N TYR A 328 -4.06 18.34 14.04
CA TYR A 328 -2.85 18.59 14.83
C TYR A 328 -2.91 18.12 16.29
N ILE A 329 -4.10 17.89 16.87
CA ILE A 329 -4.26 17.46 18.28
C ILE A 329 -4.76 16.01 18.44
N ASN A 330 -5.12 15.36 17.33
CA ASN A 330 -5.60 13.98 17.18
C ASN A 330 -4.51 12.93 16.90
N SER A 331 -4.45 11.80 17.61
CA SER A 331 -3.35 10.82 17.53
C SER A 331 -2.99 10.30 16.12
N TYR A 332 -3.91 10.35 15.15
CA TYR A 332 -3.69 9.93 13.77
C TYR A 332 -3.22 11.07 12.86
N GLN A 333 -2.06 10.88 12.21
CA GLN A 333 -1.40 11.84 11.31
C GLN A 333 -1.38 11.38 9.85
N ALA A 334 -1.86 10.17 9.56
CA ALA A 334 -1.75 9.51 8.27
C ALA A 334 -0.32 9.48 7.70
N THR A 335 0.69 9.28 8.55
CA THR A 335 2.03 8.90 8.07
C THR A 335 1.96 7.57 7.32
N SER A 336 2.96 7.24 6.48
CA SER A 336 2.97 5.98 5.72
C SER A 336 2.70 4.75 6.59
N LEU A 337 3.34 4.64 7.75
CA LEU A 337 3.13 3.53 8.68
C LEU A 337 1.72 3.53 9.27
N GLN A 338 1.18 4.70 9.62
CA GLN A 338 -0.16 4.79 10.20
C GLN A 338 -1.26 4.41 9.20
N LYS A 339 -1.11 4.77 7.91
CA LYS A 339 -2.00 4.32 6.83
C LYS A 339 -2.01 2.80 6.70
N ILE A 340 -0.84 2.17 6.73
CA ILE A 340 -0.70 0.70 6.72
C ILE A 340 -1.39 0.07 7.93
N ILE A 341 -1.14 0.58 9.14
CA ILE A 341 -1.72 0.03 10.38
C ILE A 341 -3.25 0.19 10.36
N LEU A 342 -3.77 1.34 9.97
CA LEU A 342 -5.22 1.55 9.87
C LEU A 342 -5.86 0.61 8.85
N THR A 343 -5.29 0.48 7.64
CA THR A 343 -5.83 -0.47 6.66
C THR A 343 -5.80 -1.91 7.17
N ALA A 344 -4.73 -2.31 7.88
CA ALA A 344 -4.66 -3.63 8.49
C ALA A 344 -5.68 -3.83 9.62
N HIS A 345 -5.93 -2.79 10.44
CA HIS A 345 -6.93 -2.80 11.51
C HIS A 345 -8.33 -3.08 10.94
N GLU A 346 -8.75 -2.29 9.96
CA GLU A 346 -10.09 -2.37 9.39
C GLU A 346 -10.29 -3.68 8.60
N LEU A 347 -9.27 -4.13 7.85
CA LEU A 347 -9.30 -5.47 7.27
C LEU A 347 -9.35 -6.55 8.36
N GLY A 348 -8.63 -6.37 9.46
CA GLY A 348 -8.66 -7.25 10.63
C GLY A 348 -10.08 -7.56 11.10
N HIS A 349 -10.95 -6.55 11.18
CA HIS A 349 -12.37 -6.73 11.49
C HIS A 349 -13.12 -7.58 10.46
N ASN A 350 -12.85 -7.42 9.15
CA ASN A 350 -13.40 -8.32 8.12
C ASN A 350 -12.91 -9.77 8.29
N PHE A 351 -11.76 -9.99 8.92
CA PHE A 351 -11.22 -11.29 9.31
C PHE A 351 -11.66 -11.76 10.71
N GLY A 352 -12.41 -10.94 11.44
CA GLY A 352 -12.95 -11.25 12.77
C GLY A 352 -12.02 -10.95 13.93
N ALA A 353 -10.90 -10.25 13.69
CA ALA A 353 -10.09 -9.68 14.76
C ALA A 353 -10.91 -8.63 15.55
N THR A 354 -10.63 -8.50 16.83
CA THR A 354 -11.38 -7.67 17.78
C THR A 354 -10.45 -6.81 18.62
N HIS A 355 -10.99 -5.72 19.15
CA HIS A 355 -10.27 -4.89 20.13
C HIS A 355 -10.07 -5.61 21.47
N ASP A 356 -11.01 -6.47 21.86
CA ASP A 356 -10.94 -7.25 23.11
C ASP A 356 -9.69 -8.15 23.16
N GLU A 357 -9.20 -8.61 22.02
CA GLU A 357 -7.98 -9.41 21.91
C GLU A 357 -6.73 -8.59 21.53
N ALA A 358 -6.83 -7.26 21.47
CA ALA A 358 -5.68 -6.40 21.23
C ALA A 358 -4.71 -6.45 22.43
N TYR A 359 -3.41 -6.40 22.15
CA TYR A 359 -2.37 -6.47 23.17
C TYR A 359 -1.55 -5.19 23.22
N SER A 360 -1.00 -4.89 24.41
CA SER A 360 -0.04 -3.80 24.63
C SER A 360 1.04 -4.22 25.62
N TRP A 361 2.21 -3.60 25.52
CA TRP A 361 3.34 -3.88 26.40
C TRP A 361 4.26 -2.68 26.57
N ASP A 362 5.05 -2.73 27.65
CA ASP A 362 6.06 -1.74 27.97
C ASP A 362 7.45 -2.27 27.58
N SER A 363 8.24 -1.43 26.92
CA SER A 363 9.68 -1.67 26.77
C SER A 363 10.44 -0.38 27.07
N GLY A 364 11.14 -0.38 28.20
CA GLY A 364 11.85 0.80 28.70
C GLY A 364 10.89 1.93 29.07
N LEU A 365 10.96 3.05 28.34
CA LEU A 365 10.09 4.23 28.50
C LEU A 365 9.00 4.31 27.43
N SER A 366 8.93 3.30 26.57
CA SER A 366 8.02 3.24 25.43
C SER A 366 6.91 2.24 25.70
N HIS A 367 5.73 2.54 25.18
CA HIS A 367 4.52 1.73 25.20
C HIS A 367 4.18 1.33 23.78
N TYR A 368 3.85 0.07 23.59
CA TYR A 368 3.62 -0.53 22.28
C TYR A 368 2.24 -1.17 22.24
N TYR A 369 1.62 -1.13 21.06
CA TYR A 369 0.22 -1.52 20.88
C TYR A 369 0.08 -2.29 19.56
N THR A 370 -0.55 -3.46 19.60
CA THR A 370 -0.86 -4.24 18.38
C THR A 370 -1.90 -3.53 17.51
N VAL A 371 -2.02 -3.90 16.24
CA VAL A 371 -2.86 -3.20 15.24
C VAL A 371 -4.31 -3.01 15.67
N MET A 372 -4.91 -3.96 16.40
CA MET A 372 -6.32 -3.89 16.85
C MET A 372 -6.55 -3.02 18.08
N TRP A 373 -5.52 -2.35 18.61
CA TRP A 373 -5.69 -1.53 19.80
C TRP A 373 -6.50 -0.28 19.47
N THR A 374 -7.62 -0.11 20.18
CA THR A 374 -8.42 1.10 20.16
C THR A 374 -8.41 1.72 21.57
N PRO A 375 -8.11 3.02 21.72
CA PRO A 375 -7.95 4.01 20.68
C PRO A 375 -6.56 3.99 20.00
N PHE A 376 -6.43 4.56 18.80
CA PHE A 376 -5.18 4.62 18.03
C PHE A 376 -4.12 5.45 18.77
N MET A 377 -3.04 4.84 19.26
CA MET A 377 -2.13 5.50 20.20
C MET A 377 -1.04 6.39 19.56
N GLY A 378 -0.90 6.35 18.23
CA GLY A 378 0.17 7.03 17.49
C GLY A 378 1.37 6.12 17.21
N SER A 379 2.37 6.63 16.47
CA SER A 379 3.57 5.86 16.07
C SER A 379 4.87 6.55 16.47
N ILE A 380 4.82 7.35 17.54
CA ILE A 380 5.91 8.22 18.01
C ILE A 380 6.04 8.16 19.53
N PHE A 381 7.22 8.46 20.03
CA PHE A 381 7.50 8.41 21.46
C PHE A 381 6.45 9.16 22.31
N PRO A 382 5.95 8.57 23.42
CA PRO A 382 6.28 7.25 23.96
C PRO A 382 5.40 6.11 23.44
N ASN A 383 4.43 6.36 22.54
CA ASN A 383 3.43 5.37 22.14
C ASN A 383 3.61 4.91 20.69
N TYR A 384 3.71 3.60 20.49
CA TYR A 384 3.99 3.01 19.19
C TYR A 384 2.96 1.94 18.84
N MET A 385 2.02 2.29 17.96
CA MET A 385 1.27 1.29 17.19
C MET A 385 2.28 0.45 16.40
N GLN A 386 2.17 -0.87 16.48
CA GLN A 386 3.01 -1.84 15.77
C GLN A 386 2.25 -2.42 14.59
N ASP A 387 2.99 -2.83 13.56
CA ASP A 387 2.50 -3.49 12.35
C ASP A 387 2.33 -5.01 12.57
N GLU A 388 1.68 -5.39 13.69
CA GLU A 388 1.41 -6.78 14.03
C GLU A 388 0.07 -6.98 14.75
N PHE A 389 -0.58 -8.11 14.48
CA PHE A 389 -1.69 -8.61 15.30
C PHE A 389 -1.16 -9.31 16.55
N SER A 390 -1.93 -9.24 17.63
CA SER A 390 -1.64 -9.99 18.84
C SER A 390 -1.57 -11.50 18.55
N ASN A 391 -0.56 -12.16 19.13
CA ASN A 391 -0.29 -13.56 18.89
C ASN A 391 0.34 -14.25 20.11
N LEU A 392 0.09 -15.55 20.27
CA LEU A 392 0.56 -16.32 21.43
C LEU A 392 2.09 -16.43 21.61
N ASN A 393 2.86 -16.22 20.55
CA ASN A 393 4.29 -16.53 20.53
C ASN A 393 5.17 -15.31 20.83
N ASP A 394 4.62 -14.10 20.75
CA ASP A 394 5.37 -12.85 20.89
C ASP A 394 4.61 -11.83 21.74
N HIS A 395 3.76 -11.01 21.12
CA HIS A 395 2.99 -9.95 21.78
C HIS A 395 1.51 -10.31 21.90
N GLY A 396 1.21 -11.27 22.79
CA GLY A 396 -0.15 -11.74 23.05
C GLY A 396 -0.20 -12.88 24.07
N ASP A 397 -1.41 -13.35 24.37
CA ASP A 397 -1.67 -14.47 25.26
C ASP A 397 -2.97 -15.21 24.89
N SER A 398 -3.43 -16.15 25.71
CA SER A 398 -4.63 -16.96 25.42
C SER A 398 -5.94 -16.16 25.27
N SER A 399 -5.95 -14.91 25.71
CA SER A 399 -7.05 -13.95 25.56
C SER A 399 -6.72 -12.79 24.62
N HIS A 400 -5.52 -12.76 24.05
CA HIS A 400 -5.07 -11.70 23.14
C HIS A 400 -4.32 -12.36 21.96
N ASN A 401 -5.08 -12.89 21.00
CA ASN A 401 -4.56 -13.71 19.92
C ASN A 401 -5.34 -13.48 18.60
N ASN A 402 -5.42 -12.22 18.18
CA ASN A 402 -6.13 -11.82 16.97
C ASN A 402 -5.68 -12.56 15.71
N ILE A 403 -4.40 -12.97 15.63
CA ILE A 403 -3.91 -13.76 14.49
C ILE A 403 -4.70 -15.07 14.30
N LEU A 404 -5.24 -15.66 15.37
CA LEU A 404 -6.01 -16.89 15.29
C LEU A 404 -7.39 -16.68 14.64
N TYR A 405 -8.01 -15.52 14.80
CA TYR A 405 -9.25 -15.17 14.10
C TYR A 405 -9.00 -15.11 12.59
N ILE A 406 -7.90 -14.47 12.19
CA ILE A 406 -7.49 -14.37 10.79
C ILE A 406 -7.26 -15.78 10.21
N VAL A 407 -6.50 -16.63 10.91
CA VAL A 407 -6.25 -18.03 10.51
C VAL A 407 -7.54 -18.84 10.41
N ALA A 408 -8.49 -18.63 11.32
CA ALA A 408 -9.77 -19.34 11.34
C ALA A 408 -10.67 -18.96 10.15
N ASN A 409 -10.65 -17.70 9.74
CA ASN A 409 -11.64 -17.13 8.82
C ASN A 409 -11.12 -16.91 7.39
N LYS A 410 -9.80 -16.88 7.17
CA LYS A 410 -9.18 -16.57 5.86
C LYS A 410 -9.70 -17.38 4.67
N ASN A 411 -9.96 -18.68 4.87
CA ASN A 411 -10.44 -19.54 3.78
C ASN A 411 -11.91 -19.26 3.42
N THR A 412 -12.70 -18.77 4.37
CA THR A 412 -14.08 -18.33 4.12
C THR A 412 -14.08 -16.99 3.38
N ILE A 413 -13.17 -16.10 3.73
CA ILE A 413 -13.05 -14.77 3.12
C ILE A 413 -12.59 -14.87 1.67
N ALA A 414 -11.61 -15.73 1.37
CA ALA A 414 -11.16 -16.02 -0.01
C ALA A 414 -12.21 -16.71 -0.91
N GLY A 415 -13.47 -16.74 -0.47
CA GLY A 415 -14.61 -17.24 -1.22
C GLY A 415 -15.84 -16.36 -1.05
N PHE A 416 -15.66 -15.07 -0.73
CA PHE A 416 -16.77 -14.12 -0.56
C PHE A 416 -17.35 -13.60 -1.88
N GLN A 417 -16.64 -13.79 -3.00
CA GLN A 417 -17.08 -13.49 -4.36
C GLN A 417 -18.50 -13.98 -4.72
#